data_AF-A0A183FQN7-F1
#
_entry.id   AF-A0A183FQN7-F1
#
_cell.length_a   1.000
_cell.length_b   1.000
_cell.length_c   1.000
_cell.angle_alpha   90.00
_cell.angle_beta   90.00
_cell.angle_gamma   90.00
#
_symmetry.space_group_name_H-M   'P 1'
#
loop_
_entity.id
_entity.type
_entity.pdbx_description
1 polymer ?
#
loop_
_entity_poly.entity_id
_entity_poly.type
_entity_poly.pdbx_seq_one_letter_code
_entity_poly.pdbx_strand_id
1 'polypeptide(L)'
;MLVSVLLQLLLMKPAESATIPLRKTFPSAIIVGVKKAGTRALLEFLRLNPNIRAPGPEVHFFDKNYHMGLDWYRKVRNSPEKFDDQDTNSFVLKT
;
A
#
# COMPACT_ATOMS: atom_id res chain seq x y z
N MET A 1 1.85 -30.54 35.14
CA MET A 1 2.53 -29.27 34.76
C MET A 1 3.05 -29.32 33.33
N LEU A 2 3.87 -30.31 32.95
CA LEU A 2 4.43 -30.45 31.59
C LEU A 2 3.38 -30.52 30.46
N VAL A 3 2.30 -31.29 30.64
CA VAL A 3 1.24 -31.43 29.61
C VAL A 3 0.50 -30.11 29.37
N SER A 4 0.28 -29.32 30.43
CA SER A 4 -0.39 -28.01 30.32
C SER A 4 0.49 -26.98 29.61
N VAL A 5 1.80 -27.01 29.83
CA VAL A 5 2.76 -26.11 29.16
C VAL A 5 2.93 -26.50 27.69
N LEU A 6 2.96 -27.80 27.38
CA LEU A 6 2.99 -28.29 26.01
C LEU A 6 1.70 -27.91 25.25
N LEU A 7 0.55 -27.97 25.91
CA LEU A 7 -0.72 -27.55 25.33
C LEU A 7 -0.78 -26.02 25.11
N GLN A 8 -0.19 -25.23 26.01
CA GLN A 8 -0.06 -23.77 25.85
C GLN A 8 0.92 -23.36 24.73
N LEU A 9 2.03 -24.09 24.56
CA LEU A 9 2.96 -23.91 23.43
C LEU A 9 2.32 -24.33 22.10
N LEU A 10 1.55 -25.42 22.09
CA LEU A 10 0.79 -25.88 20.92
C LEU A 10 -0.33 -24.90 20.54
N LEU A 11 -0.93 -24.23 21.52
CA LEU A 11 -1.93 -23.15 21.35
C LEU A 11 -1.32 -21.75 21.25
N MET A 12 0.01 -21.63 21.12
CA MET A 12 0.64 -20.36 20.79
C MET A 12 0.28 -20.00 19.34
N LYS A 13 -0.89 -19.38 19.19
CA LYS A 13 -1.39 -18.86 17.92
C LYS A 13 -0.33 -17.88 17.38
N PRO A 14 0.25 -18.12 16.18
CA PRO A 14 1.17 -17.17 15.59
C PRO A 14 0.45 -15.83 15.50
N ALA A 15 1.13 -14.77 15.96
CA ALA A 15 0.59 -13.42 16.02
C ALA A 15 -0.17 -13.13 14.72
N GLU A 16 -1.49 -13.10 14.82
CA GLU A 16 -2.37 -12.77 13.72
C GLU A 16 -2.01 -11.34 13.36
N SER A 17 -1.23 -11.20 12.27
CA SER A 17 -0.79 -9.92 11.76
C SER A 17 -2.02 -9.06 11.61
N ALA A 18 -2.15 -8.04 12.46
CA ALA A 18 -3.35 -7.23 12.58
C ALA A 18 -3.82 -6.81 11.19
N THR A 19 -4.85 -7.49 10.69
CA THR A 19 -5.54 -7.13 9.46
C THR A 19 -6.36 -5.91 9.81
N ILE A 20 -5.72 -4.74 9.81
CA ILE A 20 -6.45 -3.48 9.82
C ILE A 20 -7.37 -3.58 8.60
N PRO A 21 -8.70 -3.48 8.77
CA PRO A 21 -9.61 -3.61 7.65
C PRO A 21 -9.16 -2.64 6.57
N LEU A 22 -9.06 -3.12 5.32
CA LEU A 22 -8.68 -2.39 4.11
C LEU A 22 -9.54 -1.13 3.95
N ARG A 23 -9.26 -0.11 4.75
CA ARG A 23 -9.92 1.18 4.67
C ARG A 23 -9.38 1.84 3.43
N LYS A 24 -10.26 2.54 2.72
CA LYS A 24 -9.90 3.35 1.57
C LYS A 24 -9.11 4.58 2.05
N THR A 25 -7.88 4.36 2.47
CA THR A 25 -6.97 5.36 3.02
C THR A 25 -6.24 6.09 1.91
N PHE A 26 -5.82 7.31 2.24
CA PHE A 26 -4.90 8.09 1.44
C PHE A 26 -3.51 7.43 1.41
N PRO A 27 -2.67 7.78 0.42
CA PRO A 27 -1.29 7.33 0.40
C PRO A 27 -0.60 7.68 1.71
N SER A 28 0.09 6.71 2.28
CA SER A 28 0.93 6.92 3.47
C SER A 28 2.21 7.67 3.12
N ALA A 29 2.66 7.57 1.85
CA ALA A 29 3.83 8.27 1.34
C ALA A 29 3.62 8.73 -0.10
N ILE A 30 4.30 9.81 -0.49
CA ILE A 30 4.21 10.40 -1.82
C ILE A 30 5.63 10.63 -2.37
N ILE A 31 5.89 10.18 -3.59
CA ILE A 31 7.08 10.53 -4.37
C ILE A 31 6.74 11.75 -5.23
N VAL A 32 7.25 12.91 -4.82
CA VAL A 32 6.94 14.21 -5.45
C VAL A 32 7.93 14.57 -6.58
N GLY A 33 9.15 14.03 -6.56
CA GLY A 33 10.16 14.40 -7.55
C GLY A 33 11.60 14.05 -7.14
N VAL A 34 12.61 14.53 -7.86
CA VAL A 34 12.54 15.42 -9.05
C VAL A 34 12.52 14.64 -10.38
N LYS A 35 12.05 15.29 -11.45
CA LYS A 35 12.10 14.69 -12.80
C LYS A 35 13.53 14.28 -13.15
N LYS A 36 13.67 13.13 -13.81
CA LYS A 36 14.96 12.55 -14.23
C LYS A 36 15.90 12.09 -13.10
N ALA A 37 15.51 12.17 -11.83
CA ALA A 37 16.29 11.63 -10.70
C ALA A 37 16.08 10.11 -10.46
N GLY A 38 15.46 9.39 -11.39
CA GLY A 38 15.22 7.96 -11.23
C GLY A 38 14.05 7.60 -10.29
N THR A 39 13.09 8.50 -10.08
CA THR A 39 11.88 8.23 -9.25
C THR A 39 11.11 6.97 -9.68
N ARG A 40 11.25 6.56 -10.95
CA ARG A 40 10.61 5.34 -11.46
C ARG A 40 11.34 4.07 -11.04
N ALA A 41 12.67 4.09 -11.03
CA ALA A 41 13.48 2.98 -10.50
C ALA A 41 13.24 2.81 -9.00
N LEU A 42 13.17 3.92 -8.25
CA LEU A 42 12.81 3.89 -6.83
C LEU A 42 11.44 3.22 -6.61
N LEU A 43 10.44 3.58 -7.42
CA LEU A 43 9.11 2.98 -7.32
C LEU A 43 9.13 1.47 -7.60
N GLU A 44 9.89 1.01 -8.60
CA GLU A 44 10.04 -0.43 -8.88
C GLU A 44 10.76 -1.18 -7.76
N PHE A 45 11.79 -0.58 -7.15
CA PHE A 45 12.45 -1.20 -5.99
C PHE A 45 11.52 -1.30 -4.78
N LEU A 46 10.69 -0.27 -4.54
CA LEU A 46 9.72 -0.29 -3.45
C LEU A 46 8.65 -1.38 -3.65
N ARG A 47 8.29 -1.71 -4.90
CA ARG A 47 7.35 -2.81 -5.20
C ARG A 47 7.86 -4.19 -4.83
N LEU A 48 9.18 -4.36 -4.65
CA LEU A 48 9.74 -5.64 -4.18
C LEU A 48 9.37 -5.94 -2.73
N ASN A 49 8.96 -4.92 -1.95
CA ASN A 49 8.58 -5.09 -0.56
C ASN A 49 7.11 -5.54 -0.46
N PRO A 50 6.81 -6.69 0.18
CA PRO A 50 5.43 -7.17 0.33
C PRO A 50 4.52 -6.21 1.10
N ASN A 51 5.09 -5.28 1.89
CA ASN A 51 4.33 -4.30 2.66
C ASN A 51 4.02 -2.99 1.90
N ILE A 52 4.54 -2.82 0.69
CA ILE A 52 4.40 -1.58 -0.09
C ILE A 52 3.67 -1.85 -1.40
N ARG A 53 2.58 -1.13 -1.62
CA ARG A 53 1.92 -1.06 -2.92
C ARG A 53 2.19 0.30 -3.58
N ALA A 54 2.47 0.25 -4.87
CA ALA A 54 2.73 1.42 -5.69
C ALA A 54 1.86 1.36 -6.97
N PRO A 55 1.29 2.50 -7.40
CA PRO A 55 0.49 2.59 -8.62
C PRO A 55 1.34 2.22 -9.84
N GLY A 56 0.71 1.61 -10.84
CA GLY A 56 1.33 1.36 -12.14
C GLY A 56 1.72 2.66 -12.85
N PRO A 57 0.77 3.35 -13.51
CA PRO A 57 1.02 4.66 -14.13
C PRO A 57 1.00 5.81 -13.11
N GLU A 58 1.62 6.93 -13.48
CA GLU A 58 1.59 8.18 -12.70
C GLU A 58 0.18 8.75 -12.70
N VAL A 59 -0.36 8.99 -11.49
CA VAL A 59 -1.76 9.44 -11.32
C VAL A 59 -1.89 10.92 -11.64
N HIS A 60 -0.81 11.70 -11.53
CA HIS A 60 -0.81 13.13 -11.81
C HIS A 60 -1.96 13.86 -11.08
N PHE A 61 -2.16 13.51 -9.81
CA PHE A 61 -3.25 14.08 -9.02
C PHE A 61 -2.97 15.53 -8.64
N PHE A 62 -1.80 15.80 -8.07
CA PHE A 62 -1.48 17.13 -7.52
C PHE A 62 -1.06 18.15 -8.59
N ASP A 63 -0.77 17.74 -9.83
CA ASP A 63 -0.40 18.61 -10.94
C ASP A 63 -1.56 18.83 -11.94
N LYS A 64 -2.15 17.76 -12.48
CA LYS A 64 -3.13 17.83 -13.57
C LYS A 64 -4.56 17.63 -13.10
N ASN A 65 -4.78 16.69 -12.19
CA ASN A 65 -6.11 16.19 -11.85
C ASN A 65 -6.65 16.72 -10.51
N TYR A 66 -6.03 17.76 -9.93
CA TYR A 66 -6.42 18.26 -8.61
C TYR A 66 -7.88 18.78 -8.61
N HIS A 67 -8.30 19.38 -9.72
CA HIS A 67 -9.65 19.89 -9.94
C HIS A 67 -10.74 18.81 -9.90
N MET A 68 -10.40 17.53 -10.12
CA MET A 68 -11.35 16.40 -10.06
C MET A 68 -11.70 16.01 -8.61
N GLY A 69 -10.97 16.54 -7.63
CA GLY A 69 -11.21 16.30 -6.21
C GLY A 69 -10.72 14.94 -5.69
N LEU A 70 -10.74 14.80 -4.36
CA LEU A 70 -10.22 13.60 -3.69
C LEU A 70 -11.07 12.35 -3.95
N ASP A 71 -12.35 12.53 -4.31
CA ASP A 71 -13.23 11.39 -4.64
C ASP A 71 -12.87 10.74 -5.97
N TRP A 72 -12.46 11.54 -6.96
CA TRP A 72 -11.88 11.01 -8.19
C TRP A 72 -10.61 10.22 -7.90
N TYR A 73 -9.73 10.76 -7.05
CA TYR A 73 -8.49 10.09 -6.65
C TYR A 73 -8.77 8.72 -6.01
N ARG A 74 -9.74 8.64 -5.08
CA ARG A 74 -10.18 7.39 -4.45
C ARG A 74 -10.76 6.40 -5.47
N LYS A 75 -11.47 6.86 -6.50
CA LYS A 75 -12.04 6.01 -7.56
C LYS A 75 -10.95 5.42 -8.43
N VAL A 76 -10.03 6.25 -8.93
CA VAL A 76 -8.87 5.80 -9.75
C VAL A 76 -8.03 4.76 -9.03
N ARG A 77 -7.87 4.91 -7.71
CA ARG A 77 -7.18 3.94 -6.85
C ARG A 77 -7.86 2.57 -6.77
N ASN A 78 -9.18 2.49 -6.90
CA ASN A 78 -9.91 1.21 -6.79
C ASN A 78 -10.15 0.57 -8.17
N SER A 79 -9.50 1.07 -9.23
CA SER A 79 -9.57 0.44 -10.55
C SER A 79 -8.67 -0.82 -10.54
N PRO A 80 -9.24 -2.03 -10.69
CA PRO A 80 -8.48 -3.29 -10.59
C PRO A 80 -7.40 -3.42 -11.66
N GLU A 81 -7.51 -2.66 -12.75
CA GLU A 81 -6.51 -2.57 -13.82
C GLU A 81 -5.21 -1.84 -13.40
N LYS A 82 -5.26 -1.02 -12.35
CA LYS A 82 -4.14 -0.16 -11.90
C LYS A 82 -3.58 -0.58 -10.55
N PHE A 83 -4.36 -1.36 -9.80
CA PHE A 83 -4.08 -1.76 -8.43
C PHE A 83 -4.57 -3.18 -8.22
N ASP A 84 -3.65 -4.04 -7.81
CA ASP A 84 -3.97 -5.39 -7.40
C ASP A 84 -4.62 -5.27 -6.01
N ASP A 85 -5.95 -5.29 -6.00
CA ASP A 85 -6.77 -5.33 -4.79
C ASP A 85 -6.38 -6.60 -4.05
N GLN A 86 -5.50 -6.53 -3.04
CA GLN A 86 -5.57 -7.19 -1.73
C GLN A 86 -4.34 -6.78 -0.88
N ASP A 87 -4.65 -6.39 0.36
CA ASP A 87 -3.84 -6.45 1.58
C ASP A 87 -2.50 -5.71 1.63
N THR A 88 -2.50 -4.40 1.96
CA THR A 88 -1.25 -3.78 2.44
C THR A 88 -1.42 -2.50 3.24
N ASN A 89 -0.58 -2.37 4.28
CA ASN A 89 -0.59 -1.29 5.26
C ASN A 89 0.05 0.03 4.77
N SER A 90 0.73 0.04 3.60
CA SER A 90 1.38 1.24 3.08
C SER A 90 1.27 1.36 1.56
N PHE A 91 0.86 2.55 1.11
CA PHE A 91 0.68 2.90 -0.30
C PHE A 91 1.49 4.14 -0.65
N VAL A 92 2.25 4.04 -1.73
CA VAL A 92 3.12 5.12 -2.21
C VAL A 92 2.54 5.71 -3.49
N LEU A 93 2.13 6.98 -3.47
CA LEU A 93 1.68 7.68 -4.68
C LEU A 93 2.85 8.37 -5.37
N LYS A 94 2.89 8.31 -6.70
CA LYS A 94 3.72 9.19 -7.51
C LYS A 94 2.86 10.29 -8.12
N THR A 95 3.28 11.55 -7.91
CA THR A 95 2.68 12.73 -8.53
C THR A 95 3.11 12.87 -9.98
#